data_AF-A0A945BIW4-F1
#
_entry.id   AF-A0A945BIW4-F1
#
_cell.length_a   1.000
_cell.length_b   1.000
_cell.length_c   1.000
_cell.angle_alpha   90.00
_cell.angle_beta   90.00
_cell.angle_gamma   90.00
#
_symmetry.space_group_name_H-M   'P 1'
#
loop_
_entity.id
_entity.type
_entity.pdbx_description
1 polymer ?
#
loop_
_entity_poly.entity_id
_entity_poly.type
_entity_poly.pdbx_seq_one_letter_code
_entity_poly.pdbx_strand_id
1 'polypeptide(L)'
;MKLKLLQIGFFLAIQAPAILLAQSNELDSTPEISISIEDGKVKIAVNLNEPFRWENTKFNSIKTFPMRGGSKMAHTIRLDESNNVNWRQTDVVFSGTYGKQQSSAKDVLDQYTQKNGDIGIRTWSVDKNNNLKSFNELTGSYEIFTPKEFAAKYELDFYSNKYSIEASISGYLVEIIGVFNPETNLLNFDTLDYVPFFQVPKLAVEESKDMEKWSEVKLPEPLTKEYQWPQELKIELEAKLRESTFYRVKKETIEPNYSVEGRWLWSPTINIAEANTMYEFLDGTRYTYYCGPNCDWDSLEISDAIPGTDVYTYENDTLTIDGVAQAVTFECDGGKINFGNWNLWKLGSDCE
;
A
#
# COMPACT_ATOMS: atom_id res chain seq x y z
N MET A 1 57.84 -2.31 16.43
CA MET A 1 57.50 -3.69 16.82
C MET A 1 56.85 -3.69 18.19
N LYS A 2 55.53 -3.82 18.25
CA LYS A 2 54.78 -4.45 19.35
C LYS A 2 53.35 -4.73 18.83
N LEU A 3 53.16 -6.00 18.50
CA LEU A 3 51.93 -6.67 18.11
C LEU A 3 50.86 -6.47 19.21
N LYS A 4 49.63 -6.09 18.86
CA LYS A 4 48.46 -6.36 19.69
C LYS A 4 47.60 -7.40 18.98
N LEU A 5 47.47 -8.54 19.65
CA LEU A 5 46.74 -9.74 19.26
C LEU A 5 45.28 -9.41 18.91
N LEU A 6 44.85 -9.91 17.75
CA LEU A 6 43.45 -10.12 17.40
C LEU A 6 42.98 -11.36 18.18
N GLN A 7 42.07 -11.21 19.13
CA GLN A 7 41.35 -12.34 19.71
C GLN A 7 40.30 -12.80 18.71
N ILE A 8 40.63 -13.85 17.95
CA ILE A 8 39.67 -14.59 17.14
C ILE A 8 38.89 -15.48 18.10
N GLY A 9 37.70 -15.02 18.49
CA GLY A 9 36.71 -15.85 19.17
C GLY A 9 36.17 -16.88 18.19
N PHE A 10 36.53 -18.15 18.40
CA PHE A 10 35.99 -19.28 17.65
C PHE A 10 34.56 -19.54 18.17
N PHE A 11 33.57 -18.84 17.62
CA PHE A 11 32.18 -19.21 17.81
C PHE A 11 31.90 -20.44 16.96
N LEU A 12 31.78 -21.60 17.61
CA LEU A 12 31.05 -22.74 17.07
C LEU A 12 29.60 -22.29 16.92
N ALA A 13 29.27 -21.66 15.79
CA ALA A 13 27.91 -21.41 15.39
C ALA A 13 27.28 -22.76 15.06
N ILE A 14 26.50 -23.29 16.01
CA ILE A 14 25.48 -24.27 15.69
C ILE A 14 24.60 -23.58 14.64
N GLN A 15 24.70 -24.00 13.37
CA GLN A 15 23.75 -23.62 12.32
C GLN A 15 22.40 -24.27 12.63
N ALA A 16 21.73 -23.77 13.67
CA ALA A 16 20.28 -23.73 13.64
C ALA A 16 19.95 -22.50 12.77
N PRO A 17 19.15 -22.62 11.69
CA PRO A 17 18.65 -21.44 11.02
C PRO A 17 17.97 -20.60 12.09
N ALA A 18 18.44 -19.36 12.30
CA ALA A 18 17.71 -18.42 13.12
C ALA A 18 16.30 -18.34 12.51
N ILE A 19 15.31 -18.82 13.24
CA ILE A 19 13.91 -18.63 12.87
C ILE A 19 13.70 -17.13 13.02
N LEU A 20 13.86 -16.39 11.91
CA LEU A 20 13.52 -14.98 11.84
C LEU A 20 12.00 -14.92 12.02
N LEU A 21 11.57 -14.61 13.24
CA LEU A 21 10.16 -14.43 13.57
C LEU A 21 9.64 -13.19 12.86
N ALA A 22 8.39 -13.25 12.38
CA ALA A 22 7.64 -12.06 12.01
C ALA A 22 7.75 -11.00 13.11
N GLN A 23 8.10 -9.76 12.77
CA GLN A 23 7.92 -8.67 13.72
C GLN A 23 6.43 -8.54 14.03
N SER A 24 6.05 -8.75 15.29
CA SER A 24 4.66 -8.67 15.75
C SER A 24 4.16 -7.23 15.92
N ASN A 25 5.09 -6.26 15.97
CA ASN A 25 4.83 -4.88 16.36
C ASN A 25 5.26 -3.91 15.27
N GLU A 26 4.34 -3.03 14.84
CA GLU A 26 4.59 -1.91 13.91
C GLU A 26 5.58 -0.87 14.45
N LEU A 27 5.99 -0.96 15.72
CA LEU A 27 6.87 0.00 16.38
C LEU A 27 8.37 -0.12 16.01
N ASP A 28 8.79 -1.16 15.30
CA ASP A 28 10.22 -1.39 14.96
C ASP A 28 10.45 -1.77 13.49
N SER A 29 9.71 -1.12 12.58
CA SER A 29 9.81 -1.33 11.13
C SER A 29 11.04 -0.66 10.49
N THR A 30 12.09 -0.40 11.26
CA THR A 30 13.28 0.30 10.77
C THR A 30 14.14 -0.69 10.01
N PRO A 31 14.44 -0.46 8.70
CA PRO A 31 15.30 -1.37 7.96
C PRO A 31 16.70 -1.44 8.56
N GLU A 32 17.26 -2.65 8.62
CA GLU A 32 18.62 -2.90 9.06
C GLU A 32 19.50 -3.33 7.88
N ILE A 33 20.77 -2.93 7.94
CA ILE A 33 21.77 -3.34 6.95
C ILE A 33 22.96 -3.98 7.66
N SER A 34 23.43 -5.10 7.14
CA SER A 34 24.70 -5.70 7.51
C SER A 34 25.58 -5.82 6.27
N ILE A 35 26.86 -5.48 6.44
CA ILE A 35 27.84 -5.51 5.37
C ILE A 35 28.96 -6.46 5.78
N SER A 36 29.24 -7.43 4.93
CA SER A 36 30.27 -8.44 5.13
C SER A 36 31.15 -8.57 3.90
N ILE A 37 32.29 -9.22 4.09
CA ILE A 37 33.29 -9.44 3.05
C ILE A 37 33.54 -10.94 2.97
N GLU A 38 33.28 -11.52 1.80
CA GLU A 38 33.55 -12.92 1.52
C GLU A 38 34.19 -13.01 0.12
N ASP A 39 35.30 -13.74 0.01
CA ASP A 39 36.05 -13.94 -1.23
C ASP A 39 36.45 -12.63 -1.97
N GLY A 40 36.71 -11.57 -1.21
CA GLY A 40 37.09 -10.26 -1.75
C GLY A 40 35.94 -9.47 -2.38
N LYS A 41 34.70 -9.95 -2.25
CA LYS A 41 33.47 -9.27 -2.65
C LYS A 41 32.75 -8.69 -1.43
N VAL A 42 32.10 -7.56 -1.63
CA VAL A 42 31.24 -6.94 -0.62
C VAL A 42 29.85 -7.56 -0.72
N LYS A 43 29.37 -8.13 0.38
CA LYS A 43 28.01 -8.68 0.51
C LYS A 43 27.22 -7.79 1.46
N ILE A 44 26.11 -7.27 0.96
CA ILE A 44 25.17 -6.46 1.74
C ILE A 44 23.93 -7.31 1.98
N ALA A 45 23.58 -7.52 3.24
CA ALA A 45 22.30 -8.07 3.63
C ALA A 45 21.40 -6.95 4.15
N VAL A 46 20.22 -6.82 3.57
CA VAL A 46 19.21 -5.82 3.91
C VAL A 46 18.04 -6.53 4.56
N ASN A 47 17.82 -6.27 5.83
CA ASN A 47 16.60 -6.66 6.51
C ASN A 47 15.62 -5.50 6.40
N LEU A 48 14.55 -5.67 5.61
CA LEU A 48 13.58 -4.59 5.40
C LEU A 48 12.67 -4.37 6.60
N ASN A 49 12.59 -5.31 7.56
CA ASN A 49 11.74 -5.24 8.74
C ASN A 49 10.28 -4.83 8.41
N GLU A 50 9.77 -5.30 7.27
CA GLU A 50 8.41 -5.00 6.85
C GLU A 50 7.41 -5.81 7.68
N PRO A 51 6.32 -5.19 8.19
CA PRO A 51 5.25 -5.92 8.84
C PRO A 51 4.54 -6.84 7.84
N PHE A 52 3.90 -7.87 8.36
CA PHE A 52 3.08 -8.76 7.54
C PHE A 52 1.93 -8.00 6.87
N ARG A 53 1.69 -8.29 5.58
CA ARG A 53 0.59 -7.75 4.76
C ARG A 53 0.05 -8.84 3.84
N TRP A 54 -1.20 -8.67 3.39
CA TRP A 54 -1.80 -9.57 2.40
C TRP A 54 -1.67 -9.01 0.99
N GLU A 55 -1.83 -7.69 0.88
CA GLU A 55 -1.85 -6.94 -0.35
C GLU A 55 -0.49 -7.03 -1.06
N ASN A 56 -0.51 -7.17 -2.39
CA ASN A 56 0.67 -7.36 -3.24
C ASN A 56 1.61 -8.49 -2.81
N THR A 57 1.06 -9.53 -2.18
CA THR A 57 1.85 -10.65 -1.68
C THR A 57 1.66 -11.86 -2.57
N LYS A 58 2.79 -12.48 -2.93
CA LYS A 58 2.83 -13.78 -3.58
C LYS A 58 3.10 -14.85 -2.54
N PHE A 59 2.36 -15.94 -2.55
CA PHE A 59 2.62 -17.11 -1.71
C PHE A 59 2.97 -18.31 -2.58
N ASN A 60 4.02 -19.04 -2.23
CA ASN A 60 4.36 -20.30 -2.90
C ASN A 60 4.21 -21.47 -1.94
N SER A 61 3.58 -22.56 -2.38
CA SER A 61 3.43 -23.75 -1.55
C SER A 61 4.80 -24.36 -1.27
N ILE A 62 5.01 -24.83 -0.04
CA ILE A 62 6.23 -25.58 0.31
C ILE A 62 6.32 -26.86 -0.50
N LYS A 63 5.17 -27.54 -0.69
CA LYS A 63 5.08 -28.74 -1.53
C LYS A 63 5.18 -28.35 -3.00
N THR A 64 5.81 -29.22 -3.80
CA THR A 64 5.87 -29.10 -5.25
C THR A 64 5.15 -30.27 -5.92
N PHE A 65 4.54 -29.99 -7.06
CA PHE A 65 3.63 -30.88 -7.77
C PHE A 65 4.14 -31.12 -9.20
N PRO A 66 3.95 -32.34 -9.74
CA PRO A 66 4.40 -32.66 -11.09
C PRO A 66 3.61 -31.88 -12.15
N MET A 67 4.32 -31.38 -13.16
CA MET A 67 3.74 -30.76 -14.35
C MET A 67 3.64 -31.78 -15.49
N ARG A 68 2.83 -31.48 -16.51
CA ARG A 68 2.68 -32.30 -17.72
C ARG A 68 3.99 -32.51 -18.51
N GLY A 69 5.04 -31.74 -18.21
CA GLY A 69 6.39 -31.86 -18.80
C GLY A 69 7.45 -32.55 -17.92
N GLY A 70 7.07 -33.15 -16.78
CA GLY A 70 7.98 -33.88 -15.89
C GLY A 70 8.77 -33.02 -14.89
N SER A 71 8.76 -31.69 -15.03
CA SER A 71 9.21 -30.76 -14.00
C SER A 71 8.26 -30.78 -12.80
N LYS A 72 8.73 -30.29 -11.65
CA LYS A 72 7.88 -30.02 -10.48
C LYS A 72 7.81 -28.52 -10.22
N MET A 73 6.66 -28.04 -9.78
CA MET A 73 6.49 -26.64 -9.38
C MET A 73 5.61 -26.50 -8.15
N ALA A 74 5.82 -25.45 -7.37
CA ALA A 74 4.89 -25.06 -6.31
C ALA A 74 3.59 -24.51 -6.90
N HIS A 75 2.51 -24.61 -6.15
CA HIS A 75 1.33 -23.79 -6.37
C HIS A 75 1.63 -22.36 -5.94
N THR A 76 1.06 -21.38 -6.64
CA THR A 76 1.29 -19.97 -6.37
C THR A 76 -0.03 -19.25 -6.16
N ILE A 77 -0.14 -18.50 -5.07
CA ILE A 77 -1.25 -17.57 -4.83
C ILE A 77 -0.66 -16.16 -5.01
N ARG A 78 -1.36 -15.29 -5.74
CA ARG A 78 -1.07 -13.86 -5.80
C ARG A 78 -2.29 -13.09 -5.34
N LEU A 79 -2.07 -12.21 -4.38
CA LEU A 79 -3.06 -11.27 -3.87
C LEU A 79 -2.65 -9.87 -4.32
N ASP A 80 -3.57 -9.12 -4.92
CA ASP A 80 -3.34 -7.73 -5.32
C ASP A 80 -4.05 -6.73 -4.37
N GLU A 81 -3.81 -5.43 -4.60
CA GLU A 81 -4.43 -4.33 -3.82
C GLU A 81 -5.93 -4.19 -4.06
N SER A 82 -6.43 -4.68 -5.20
CA SER A 82 -7.85 -4.65 -5.57
C SER A 82 -8.63 -5.85 -5.02
N ASN A 83 -8.07 -6.54 -4.02
CA ASN A 83 -8.67 -7.72 -3.38
C ASN A 83 -8.89 -8.91 -4.35
N ASN A 84 -8.17 -8.99 -5.45
CA ASN A 84 -8.23 -10.16 -6.33
C ASN A 84 -7.22 -11.22 -5.89
N VAL A 85 -7.60 -12.47 -6.09
CA VAL A 85 -6.73 -13.62 -5.94
C VAL A 85 -6.53 -14.34 -7.27
N ASN A 86 -5.27 -14.57 -7.62
CA ASN A 86 -4.87 -15.44 -8.71
C ASN A 86 -4.14 -16.65 -8.13
N TRP A 87 -4.77 -17.82 -8.22
CA TRP A 87 -4.25 -19.05 -7.66
C TRP A 87 -3.89 -20.04 -8.76
N ARG A 88 -2.60 -20.18 -9.01
CA ARG A 88 -2.04 -21.12 -9.97
C ARG A 88 -1.75 -22.46 -9.32
N GLN A 89 -2.42 -23.50 -9.79
CA GLN A 89 -2.14 -24.89 -9.50
C GLN A 89 -1.58 -25.57 -10.74
N THR A 90 -0.25 -25.69 -10.81
CA THR A 90 0.46 -26.27 -11.97
C THR A 90 0.11 -25.58 -13.30
N ASP A 91 -0.62 -26.26 -14.18
CA ASP A 91 -1.04 -25.80 -15.50
C ASP A 91 -2.39 -25.04 -15.48
N VAL A 92 -3.07 -24.99 -14.34
CA VAL A 92 -4.37 -24.34 -14.18
C VAL A 92 -4.23 -23.08 -13.33
N VAL A 93 -4.92 -22.01 -13.73
CA VAL A 93 -5.02 -20.76 -12.97
C VAL A 93 -6.47 -20.51 -12.63
N PHE A 94 -6.74 -20.34 -11.35
CA PHE A 94 -8.02 -19.92 -10.81
C PHE A 94 -7.96 -18.44 -10.45
N SER A 95 -9.08 -17.75 -10.64
CA SER A 95 -9.24 -16.35 -10.28
C SER A 95 -10.39 -16.20 -9.31
N GLY A 96 -10.31 -15.18 -8.46
CA GLY A 96 -11.32 -14.93 -7.44
C GLY A 96 -11.08 -13.61 -6.73
N THR A 97 -11.78 -13.42 -5.62
CA THR A 97 -11.55 -12.31 -4.69
C THR A 97 -11.18 -12.83 -3.30
N TYR A 98 -10.53 -12.00 -2.50
CA TYR A 98 -10.27 -12.29 -1.09
C TYR A 98 -10.70 -11.13 -0.20
N GLY A 99 -11.12 -11.44 1.02
CA GLY A 99 -11.42 -10.45 2.06
C GLY A 99 -10.73 -10.82 3.36
N LYS A 100 -10.38 -9.82 4.17
CA LYS A 100 -9.92 -10.07 5.55
C LYS A 100 -11.07 -10.68 6.34
N GLN A 101 -10.78 -11.71 7.14
CA GLN A 101 -11.81 -12.33 7.96
C GLN A 101 -12.15 -11.41 9.13
N GLN A 102 -13.30 -10.75 9.03
CA GLN A 102 -13.82 -9.82 10.01
C GLN A 102 -15.35 -9.83 10.00
N SER A 103 -15.98 -9.33 11.07
CA SER A 103 -17.44 -9.20 11.13
C SER A 103 -17.95 -8.38 9.95
N SER A 104 -18.95 -8.90 9.24
CA SER A 104 -19.56 -8.21 8.10
C SER A 104 -20.46 -7.07 8.58
N ALA A 105 -20.82 -6.15 7.68
CA ALA A 105 -21.80 -5.10 8.00
C ALA A 105 -23.14 -5.68 8.45
N LYS A 106 -23.52 -6.81 7.87
CA LYS A 106 -24.73 -7.54 8.23
C LYS A 106 -24.65 -8.08 9.65
N ASP A 107 -23.54 -8.70 10.04
CA ASP A 107 -23.40 -9.28 11.39
C ASP A 107 -23.48 -8.20 12.48
N VAL A 108 -22.80 -7.07 12.28
CA VAL A 108 -22.84 -5.96 13.24
C VAL A 108 -24.20 -5.25 13.23
N LEU A 109 -24.89 -5.20 12.09
CA LEU A 109 -26.25 -4.68 12.01
C LEU A 109 -27.24 -5.58 12.76
N ASP A 110 -27.15 -6.90 12.57
CA ASP A 110 -28.00 -7.88 13.26
C ASP A 110 -27.80 -7.79 14.79
N GLN A 111 -26.57 -7.60 15.26
CA GLN A 111 -26.28 -7.32 16.67
C GLN A 111 -26.92 -6.00 17.15
N TYR A 112 -26.83 -4.94 16.36
CA TYR A 112 -27.46 -3.65 16.67
C TYR A 112 -28.97 -3.78 16.81
N THR A 113 -29.63 -4.44 15.85
CA THR A 113 -31.07 -4.69 15.86
C THR A 113 -31.47 -5.55 17.06
N GLN A 114 -30.69 -6.56 17.43
CA GLN A 114 -30.93 -7.35 18.65
C GLN A 114 -30.81 -6.52 19.93
N LYS A 115 -29.80 -5.63 20.01
CA LYS A 115 -29.53 -4.80 21.19
C LYS A 115 -30.54 -3.66 21.36
N ASN A 116 -30.93 -3.01 20.27
CA ASN A 116 -31.69 -1.75 20.29
C ASN A 116 -33.12 -1.86 19.74
N GLY A 117 -33.47 -3.00 19.14
CA GLY A 117 -34.73 -3.19 18.43
C GLY A 117 -34.72 -2.63 17.02
N ASP A 118 -35.60 -3.15 16.17
CA ASP A 118 -35.68 -2.82 14.73
C ASP A 118 -36.59 -1.59 14.44
N ILE A 119 -37.19 -1.01 15.48
CA ILE A 119 -38.18 0.07 15.38
C ILE A 119 -37.69 1.27 16.19
N GLY A 120 -37.02 2.19 15.51
CA GLY A 120 -36.53 3.46 16.06
C GLY A 120 -36.49 4.55 15.00
N ILE A 121 -36.16 5.79 15.40
CA ILE A 121 -36.12 7.00 14.55
C ILE A 121 -35.01 6.94 13.48
N ARG A 122 -34.18 5.90 13.47
CA ARG A 122 -33.10 5.69 12.50
C ARG A 122 -33.06 4.23 12.04
N THR A 123 -33.12 4.04 10.74
CA THR A 123 -33.02 2.73 10.09
C THR A 123 -31.68 2.61 9.40
N TRP A 124 -30.90 1.60 9.80
CA TRP A 124 -29.63 1.26 9.19
C TRP A 124 -29.81 0.23 8.09
N SER A 125 -28.98 0.32 7.06
CA SER A 125 -28.94 -0.63 5.94
C SER A 125 -27.50 -0.88 5.52
N VAL A 126 -27.24 -2.04 4.93
CA VAL A 126 -25.94 -2.38 4.35
C VAL A 126 -25.92 -1.91 2.89
N ASP A 127 -24.89 -1.15 2.53
CA ASP A 127 -24.69 -0.69 1.15
C ASP A 127 -23.90 -1.71 0.29
N LYS A 128 -23.71 -1.37 -0.99
CA LYS A 128 -22.98 -2.21 -1.96
C LYS A 128 -21.49 -2.42 -1.62
N ASN A 129 -20.92 -1.56 -0.79
CA ASN A 129 -19.52 -1.60 -0.38
C ASN A 129 -19.35 -2.28 0.99
N ASN A 130 -20.40 -2.93 1.50
CA ASN A 130 -20.43 -3.55 2.83
C ASN A 130 -20.19 -2.53 3.97
N ASN A 131 -20.72 -1.31 3.82
CA ASN A 131 -20.79 -0.29 4.88
C ASN A 131 -22.23 -0.15 5.40
N LEU A 132 -22.37 0.43 6.59
CA LEU A 132 -23.65 0.70 7.23
C LEU A 132 -24.07 2.15 6.97
N LYS A 133 -25.19 2.32 6.29
CA LYS A 133 -25.74 3.61 5.89
C LYS A 133 -27.09 3.86 6.55
N SER A 134 -27.27 5.06 7.09
CA SER A 134 -28.55 5.57 7.60
C SER A 134 -28.73 7.02 7.17
N PHE A 135 -29.97 7.40 6.86
CA PHE A 135 -30.32 8.80 6.72
C PHE A 135 -30.51 9.43 8.10
N ASN A 136 -29.92 10.60 8.32
CA ASN A 136 -30.08 11.38 9.54
C ASN A 136 -31.17 12.44 9.31
N GLU A 137 -32.36 12.20 9.84
CA GLU A 137 -33.50 13.11 9.70
C GLU A 137 -33.30 14.49 10.35
N LEU A 138 -32.38 14.61 11.32
CA LEU A 138 -32.10 15.87 12.02
C LEU A 138 -31.16 16.78 11.22
N THR A 139 -30.22 16.20 10.47
CA THR A 139 -29.23 16.94 9.68
C THR A 139 -29.56 16.94 8.18
N GLY A 140 -30.47 16.08 7.72
CA GLY A 140 -30.82 15.94 6.32
C GLY A 140 -29.74 15.26 5.47
N SER A 141 -28.79 14.57 6.08
CA SER A 141 -27.63 13.96 5.41
C SER A 141 -27.53 12.45 5.67
N TYR A 142 -26.76 11.74 4.84
CA TYR A 142 -26.43 10.35 5.10
C TYR A 142 -25.24 10.23 6.05
N GLU A 143 -25.33 9.28 6.96
CA GLU A 143 -24.19 8.77 7.73
C GLU A 143 -23.81 7.42 7.15
N ILE A 144 -22.52 7.22 6.90
CA ILE A 144 -21.95 5.96 6.42
C ILE A 144 -20.84 5.58 7.40
N PHE A 145 -20.88 4.36 7.92
CA PHE A 145 -19.87 3.81 8.81
C PHE A 145 -19.35 2.49 8.25
N THR A 146 -18.05 2.26 8.35
CA THR A 146 -17.51 0.90 8.19
C THR A 146 -18.03 -0.01 9.31
N PRO A 147 -18.05 -1.35 9.13
CA PRO A 147 -18.48 -2.27 10.19
C PRO A 147 -17.74 -2.08 11.52
N LYS A 148 -16.43 -1.76 11.45
CA LYS A 148 -15.59 -1.51 12.62
C LYS A 148 -16.00 -0.22 13.36
N GLU A 149 -16.15 0.88 12.63
CA GLU A 149 -16.57 2.17 13.23
C GLU A 149 -17.96 2.08 13.82
N PHE A 150 -18.87 1.38 13.14
CA PHE A 150 -20.23 1.16 13.60
C PHE A 150 -20.25 0.35 14.90
N ALA A 151 -19.54 -0.77 14.94
CA ALA A 151 -19.45 -1.59 16.15
C ALA A 151 -18.83 -0.81 17.32
N ALA A 152 -17.79 0.00 17.08
CA ALA A 152 -17.20 0.86 18.10
C ALA A 152 -18.20 1.91 18.61
N LYS A 153 -18.94 2.57 17.71
CA LYS A 153 -19.93 3.61 18.04
C LYS A 153 -21.07 3.09 18.92
N TYR A 154 -21.50 1.86 18.69
CA TYR A 154 -22.65 1.26 19.39
C TYR A 154 -22.27 0.20 20.42
N GLU A 155 -20.97 0.05 20.71
CA GLU A 155 -20.42 -0.94 21.65
C GLU A 155 -20.94 -2.36 21.33
N LEU A 156 -20.67 -2.81 20.10
CA LEU A 156 -21.02 -4.13 19.59
C LEU A 156 -19.76 -4.99 19.43
N ASP A 157 -19.94 -6.31 19.38
CA ASP A 157 -18.83 -7.22 19.19
C ASP A 157 -18.35 -7.17 17.73
N PHE A 158 -17.08 -6.86 17.56
CA PHE A 158 -16.42 -6.85 16.25
C PHE A 158 -15.22 -7.79 16.28
N TYR A 159 -15.31 -8.89 15.53
CA TYR A 159 -14.20 -9.79 15.31
C TYR A 159 -13.40 -9.33 14.09
N SER A 160 -12.08 -9.27 14.21
CA SER A 160 -11.18 -9.04 13.09
C SER A 160 -9.91 -9.83 13.32
N ASN A 161 -9.61 -10.74 12.40
CA ASN A 161 -8.37 -11.49 12.41
C ASN A 161 -7.46 -11.00 11.29
N LYS A 162 -6.47 -10.19 11.65
CA LYS A 162 -5.49 -9.65 10.69
C LYS A 162 -4.68 -10.74 9.97
N TYR A 163 -4.66 -11.95 10.51
CA TYR A 163 -3.95 -13.11 9.98
C TYR A 163 -4.89 -14.12 9.33
N SER A 164 -6.13 -13.76 8.98
CA SER A 164 -7.01 -14.65 8.22
C SER A 164 -7.72 -13.94 7.09
N ILE A 165 -7.91 -14.67 6.00
CA ILE A 165 -8.64 -14.23 4.82
C ILE A 165 -9.66 -15.29 4.40
N GLU A 166 -10.72 -14.83 3.73
CA GLU A 166 -11.70 -15.66 3.06
C GLU A 166 -11.57 -15.40 1.56
N ALA A 167 -11.34 -16.45 0.78
CA ALA A 167 -11.15 -16.37 -0.66
C ALA A 167 -12.28 -17.04 -1.42
N SER A 168 -12.97 -16.27 -2.27
CA SER A 168 -14.00 -16.76 -3.18
C SER A 168 -13.37 -17.08 -4.53
N ILE A 169 -13.13 -18.37 -4.79
CA ILE A 169 -12.45 -18.84 -6.00
C ILE A 169 -13.46 -19.30 -7.05
N SER A 170 -13.34 -18.78 -8.28
CA SER A 170 -14.20 -19.19 -9.39
C SER A 170 -14.08 -20.70 -9.64
N GLY A 171 -15.21 -21.40 -9.60
CA GLY A 171 -15.29 -22.85 -9.77
C GLY A 171 -15.25 -23.66 -8.47
N TYR A 172 -15.04 -23.02 -7.32
CA TYR A 172 -15.21 -23.62 -6.00
C TYR A 172 -16.58 -23.26 -5.44
N LEU A 173 -17.24 -24.22 -4.76
CA LEU A 173 -18.59 -24.05 -4.20
C LEU A 173 -18.58 -23.38 -2.81
N VAL A 174 -17.43 -23.38 -2.15
CA VAL A 174 -17.24 -22.85 -0.80
C VAL A 174 -16.03 -21.95 -0.80
N GLU A 175 -16.07 -20.91 0.03
CA GLU A 175 -14.93 -20.04 0.26
C GLU A 175 -13.79 -20.82 0.92
N ILE A 176 -12.56 -20.50 0.53
CA ILE A 176 -11.36 -21.09 1.09
C ILE A 176 -10.84 -20.14 2.16
N ILE A 177 -10.70 -20.65 3.38
CA ILE A 177 -10.13 -19.89 4.49
C ILE A 177 -8.61 -19.99 4.42
N GLY A 178 -7.94 -18.85 4.31
CA GLY A 178 -6.50 -18.71 4.45
C GLY A 178 -6.15 -18.26 5.86
N VAL A 179 -5.31 -19.00 6.58
CA VAL A 179 -4.85 -18.64 7.94
C VAL A 179 -3.34 -18.52 7.95
N PHE A 180 -2.85 -17.33 8.25
CA PHE A 180 -1.43 -17.06 8.43
C PHE A 180 -1.01 -17.29 9.88
N ASN A 181 0.05 -18.06 10.10
CA ASN A 181 0.63 -18.27 11.41
C ASN A 181 1.90 -17.41 11.57
N PRO A 182 1.89 -16.38 12.44
CA PRO A 182 3.04 -15.50 12.65
C PRO A 182 4.21 -16.19 13.38
N GLU A 183 3.99 -17.31 14.07
CA GLU A 183 5.06 -18.07 14.73
C GLU A 183 5.89 -18.86 13.70
N THR A 184 5.23 -19.35 12.64
CA THR A 184 5.89 -20.16 11.60
C THR A 184 6.15 -19.40 10.31
N ASN A 185 5.57 -18.20 10.15
CA ASN A 185 5.55 -17.41 8.92
C ASN A 185 4.91 -18.13 7.72
N LEU A 186 3.92 -18.98 7.97
CA LEU A 186 3.28 -19.80 6.93
C LEU A 186 1.81 -19.46 6.81
N LEU A 187 1.36 -19.38 5.55
CA LEU A 187 -0.06 -19.37 5.21
C LEU A 187 -0.53 -20.81 5.02
N ASN A 188 -1.54 -21.23 5.77
CA ASN A 188 -2.32 -22.41 5.43
C ASN A 188 -3.47 -22.01 4.51
N PHE A 189 -3.55 -22.59 3.31
CA PHE A 189 -4.59 -22.33 2.32
C PHE A 189 -4.91 -23.62 1.56
N ASP A 190 -6.17 -24.03 1.53
CA ASP A 190 -6.60 -25.31 0.91
C ASP A 190 -5.74 -26.51 1.37
N THR A 191 -5.54 -26.66 2.68
CA THR A 191 -4.77 -27.75 3.32
C THR A 191 -3.26 -27.77 3.00
N LEU A 192 -2.74 -26.76 2.31
CA LEU A 192 -1.32 -26.62 1.98
C LEU A 192 -0.70 -25.42 2.69
N ASP A 193 0.57 -25.56 3.07
CA ASP A 193 1.35 -24.47 3.64
C ASP A 193 2.12 -23.74 2.55
N TYR A 194 2.10 -22.41 2.62
CA TYR A 194 2.76 -21.51 1.69
C TYR A 194 3.67 -20.53 2.42
N VAL A 195 4.78 -20.19 1.76
CA VAL A 195 5.72 -19.15 2.19
C VAL A 195 5.42 -17.83 1.46
N PRO A 196 5.44 -16.68 2.17
CA PRO A 196 5.19 -15.38 1.58
C PRO A 196 6.42 -14.82 0.85
N PHE A 197 6.15 -14.10 -0.22
CA PHE A 197 7.10 -13.34 -1.01
C PHE A 197 6.57 -11.92 -1.21
N PHE A 198 7.34 -10.95 -0.73
CA PHE A 198 7.02 -9.52 -0.85
C PHE A 198 7.75 -8.93 -2.05
N GLN A 199 7.15 -7.90 -2.66
CA GLN A 199 7.82 -7.11 -3.69
C GLN A 199 9.02 -6.39 -3.06
N VAL A 200 10.17 -6.47 -3.73
CA VAL A 200 11.34 -5.70 -3.34
C VAL A 200 11.08 -4.24 -3.72
N PRO A 201 11.14 -3.30 -2.77
CA PRO A 201 11.02 -1.89 -3.11
C PRO A 201 12.15 -1.49 -4.07
N LYS A 202 12.00 -0.39 -4.80
CA LYS A 202 13.09 0.09 -5.63
C LYS A 202 14.24 0.52 -4.71
N LEU A 203 15.41 -0.10 -4.85
CA LEU A 203 16.59 0.16 -4.03
C LEU A 203 17.78 0.53 -4.92
N ALA A 204 18.55 1.51 -4.47
CA ALA A 204 19.84 1.88 -5.04
C ALA A 204 20.94 1.65 -4.00
N VAL A 205 22.07 1.08 -4.44
CA VAL A 205 23.28 0.99 -3.60
C VAL A 205 24.17 2.16 -3.96
N GLU A 206 24.62 2.92 -2.96
CA GLU A 206 25.48 4.08 -3.17
C GLU A 206 26.78 3.91 -2.37
N GLU A 207 27.88 4.37 -2.95
CA GLU A 207 29.19 4.42 -2.30
C GLU A 207 29.68 5.85 -2.10
N SER A 208 30.49 6.05 -1.05
CA SER A 208 31.10 7.33 -0.74
C SER A 208 32.47 7.13 -0.09
N LYS A 209 33.37 8.10 -0.25
CA LYS A 209 34.67 8.13 0.45
C LYS A 209 34.71 9.10 1.63
N ASP A 210 33.77 10.05 1.65
CA ASP A 210 33.71 11.16 2.61
C ASP A 210 32.40 11.22 3.39
N MET A 211 31.44 10.32 3.08
CA MET A 211 30.06 10.30 3.59
C MET A 211 29.20 11.50 3.17
N GLU A 212 29.71 12.41 2.34
CA GLU A 212 29.00 13.60 1.86
C GLU A 212 28.57 13.44 0.41
N LYS A 213 29.49 13.00 -0.46
CA LYS A 213 29.25 12.78 -1.88
C LYS A 213 29.03 11.30 -2.14
N TRP A 214 27.87 11.00 -2.70
CA TRP A 214 27.42 9.63 -2.95
C TRP A 214 27.33 9.39 -4.46
N SER A 215 27.82 8.24 -4.89
CA SER A 215 27.69 7.76 -6.27
C SER A 215 27.06 6.38 -6.29
N GLU A 216 26.11 6.20 -7.20
CA GLU A 216 25.41 4.92 -7.36
C GLU A 216 26.37 3.82 -7.85
N VAL A 217 26.26 2.65 -7.23
CA VAL A 217 27.04 1.45 -7.55
C VAL A 217 26.26 0.63 -8.57
N LYS A 218 26.88 0.36 -9.71
CA LYS A 218 26.32 -0.56 -10.71
C LYS A 218 26.34 -1.97 -10.15
N LEU A 219 25.14 -2.55 -10.00
CA LEU A 219 24.99 -3.95 -9.62
C LEU A 219 25.30 -4.86 -10.84
N PRO A 220 25.95 -6.01 -10.63
CA PRO A 220 26.22 -6.96 -11.72
C PRO A 220 24.92 -7.59 -12.25
N GLU A 221 23.97 -7.84 -11.36
CA GLU A 221 22.65 -8.36 -11.68
C GLU A 221 21.58 -7.40 -11.13
N PRO A 222 20.45 -7.24 -11.83
CA PRO A 222 19.34 -6.47 -11.31
C PRO A 222 18.79 -7.13 -10.05
N LEU A 223 18.33 -6.30 -9.09
CA LEU A 223 17.66 -6.80 -7.90
C LEU A 223 16.45 -7.65 -8.28
N THR A 224 16.23 -8.73 -7.52
CA THR A 224 15.05 -9.57 -7.68
C THR A 224 13.80 -8.74 -7.45
N LYS A 225 12.73 -8.99 -8.22
CA LYS A 225 11.45 -8.29 -8.04
C LYS A 225 10.77 -8.63 -6.71
N GLU A 226 11.05 -9.81 -6.18
CA GLU A 226 10.41 -10.34 -4.98
C GLU A 226 11.47 -11.02 -4.10
N TYR A 227 11.27 -10.96 -2.78
CA TYR A 227 12.11 -11.67 -1.80
C TYR A 227 11.22 -12.50 -0.87
N GLN A 228 11.75 -13.60 -0.32
CA GLN A 228 11.00 -14.42 0.62
C GLN A 228 10.97 -13.73 1.98
N TRP A 229 9.79 -13.32 2.44
CA TRP A 229 9.65 -12.70 3.75
C TRP A 229 9.66 -13.76 4.87
N PRO A 230 10.21 -13.47 6.07
CA PRO A 230 10.92 -12.25 6.49
C PRO A 230 12.45 -12.40 6.35
N GLN A 231 12.95 -13.03 5.28
CA GLN A 231 14.39 -13.20 5.09
C GLN A 231 15.05 -11.93 4.58
N GLU A 232 16.34 -11.79 4.87
CA GLU A 232 17.17 -10.68 4.40
C GLU A 232 17.36 -10.75 2.88
N LEU A 233 17.26 -9.59 2.22
CA LEU A 233 17.65 -9.43 0.82
C LEU A 233 19.18 -9.38 0.73
N LYS A 234 19.76 -10.26 -0.09
CA LYS A 234 21.22 -10.35 -0.28
C LYS A 234 21.63 -9.69 -1.58
N ILE A 235 22.56 -8.74 -1.49
CA ILE A 235 23.11 -7.98 -2.62
C ILE A 235 24.62 -8.21 -2.65
N GLU A 236 25.13 -8.68 -3.77
CA GLU A 236 26.57 -8.92 -3.97
C GLU A 236 27.14 -7.87 -4.93
N LEU A 237 28.22 -7.21 -4.53
CA LEU A 237 28.91 -6.23 -5.34
C LEU A 237 30.17 -6.84 -5.96
N GLU A 238 30.44 -6.53 -7.24
CA GLU A 238 31.72 -6.86 -7.90
C GLU A 238 32.89 -5.98 -7.44
N ALA A 239 32.61 -4.96 -6.62
CA ALA A 239 33.61 -4.03 -6.15
C ALA A 239 34.67 -4.76 -5.30
N LYS A 240 35.93 -4.75 -5.77
CA LYS A 240 37.09 -5.05 -4.93
C LYS A 240 37.19 -3.96 -3.86
N LEU A 241 37.35 -4.38 -2.61
CA LEU A 241 37.58 -3.49 -1.48
C LEU A 241 38.60 -2.41 -1.82
N ARG A 242 38.17 -1.16 -1.70
CA ARG A 242 39.04 0.00 -1.59
C ARG A 242 39.02 0.38 -0.12
N GLU A 243 40.18 0.46 0.53
CA GLU A 243 40.24 0.97 1.90
C GLU A 243 39.51 2.33 1.94
N SER A 244 38.73 2.60 2.99
CA SER A 244 37.96 3.84 3.20
C SER A 244 36.78 4.15 2.27
N THR A 245 36.09 3.13 1.73
CA THR A 245 34.77 3.32 1.08
C THR A 245 33.62 2.96 2.02
N PHE A 246 32.65 3.86 2.15
CA PHE A 246 31.37 3.68 2.82
C PHE A 246 30.30 3.25 1.81
N TYR A 247 29.37 2.40 2.23
CA TYR A 247 28.22 1.98 1.43
C TYR A 247 26.93 2.27 2.17
N ARG A 248 25.88 2.65 1.44
CA ARG A 248 24.51 2.70 1.95
C ARG A 248 23.54 2.11 0.93
N VAL A 249 22.41 1.62 1.42
CA VAL A 249 21.28 1.22 0.59
C VAL A 249 20.21 2.29 0.74
N LYS A 250 19.87 2.93 -0.37
CA LYS A 250 18.82 3.94 -0.45
C LYS A 250 17.56 3.28 -0.99
N LYS A 251 16.47 3.34 -0.24
CA LYS A 251 15.15 3.08 -0.80
C LYS A 251 14.80 4.25 -1.70
N GLU A 252 14.62 3.99 -2.99
CA GLU A 252 14.06 4.96 -3.91
C GLU A 252 12.57 5.05 -3.60
N THR A 253 12.21 6.08 -2.84
CA THR A 253 10.83 6.55 -2.83
C THR A 253 10.57 7.10 -4.24
N ILE A 254 9.75 6.39 -5.01
CA ILE A 254 9.09 7.06 -6.13
C ILE A 254 8.11 7.99 -5.43
N GLU A 255 8.52 9.24 -5.22
CA GLU A 255 7.51 10.25 -4.91
C GLU A 255 6.63 10.31 -6.15
N PRO A 256 5.33 9.98 -6.02
CA PRO A 256 4.43 10.14 -7.13
C PRO A 256 4.50 11.59 -7.60
N ASN A 257 4.95 11.79 -8.84
CA ASN A 257 4.99 13.11 -9.44
C ASN A 257 3.55 13.47 -9.83
N TYR A 258 2.79 13.96 -8.87
CA TYR A 258 1.44 14.44 -9.10
C TYR A 258 1.51 15.76 -9.87
N SER A 259 0.70 15.84 -10.92
CA SER A 259 0.57 17.05 -11.71
C SER A 259 -0.66 17.83 -11.26
N VAL A 260 -0.54 19.16 -11.23
CA VAL A 260 -1.68 20.07 -11.06
C VAL A 260 -2.56 20.12 -12.32
N GLU A 261 -2.10 19.58 -13.45
CA GLU A 261 -2.88 19.50 -14.69
C GLU A 261 -4.19 18.71 -14.48
N GLY A 262 -5.25 19.24 -15.08
CA GLY A 262 -6.60 18.67 -15.05
C GLY A 262 -7.64 19.56 -14.39
N ARG A 263 -8.80 18.95 -14.11
CA ARG A 263 -9.99 19.62 -13.59
C ARG A 263 -10.13 19.38 -12.10
N TRP A 264 -10.39 20.47 -11.37
CA TRP A 264 -10.41 20.49 -9.92
C TRP A 264 -11.60 21.28 -9.40
N LEU A 265 -12.34 20.68 -8.49
CA LEU A 265 -13.48 21.28 -7.83
C LEU A 265 -13.02 22.05 -6.59
N TRP A 266 -13.59 23.24 -6.42
CA TRP A 266 -13.48 24.04 -5.22
C TRP A 266 -14.85 24.18 -4.57
N SER A 267 -14.89 23.97 -3.26
CA SER A 267 -16.08 24.16 -2.44
C SER A 267 -15.86 25.27 -1.41
N PRO A 268 -16.88 26.11 -1.15
CA PRO A 268 -16.84 27.07 -0.06
C PRO A 268 -16.84 26.40 1.33
N THR A 269 -17.15 25.11 1.41
CA THR A 269 -17.10 24.31 2.63
C THR A 269 -16.16 23.11 2.44
N ILE A 270 -16.01 22.29 3.47
CA ILE A 270 -15.22 21.05 3.37
C ILE A 270 -15.90 19.98 2.51
N ASN A 271 -17.18 20.17 2.14
CA ASN A 271 -17.95 19.19 1.40
C ASN A 271 -17.86 19.47 -0.11
N ILE A 272 -17.27 18.54 -0.88
CA ILE A 272 -17.15 18.65 -2.34
C ILE A 272 -18.51 18.69 -3.05
N ALA A 273 -19.57 18.12 -2.45
CA ALA A 273 -20.92 18.17 -3.02
C ALA A 273 -21.49 19.60 -3.10
N GLU A 274 -20.91 20.54 -2.35
CA GLU A 274 -21.24 21.97 -2.37
C GLU A 274 -20.31 22.77 -3.29
N ALA A 275 -19.45 22.08 -4.06
CA ALA A 275 -18.60 22.72 -5.05
C ALA A 275 -19.45 23.55 -6.01
N ASN A 276 -19.06 24.80 -6.16
CA ASN A 276 -19.72 25.77 -7.04
C ASN A 276 -18.76 26.33 -8.09
N THR A 277 -17.47 25.96 -8.00
CA THR A 277 -16.40 26.45 -8.85
C THR A 277 -15.53 25.27 -9.28
N MET A 278 -15.17 25.22 -10.56
CA MET A 278 -14.16 24.31 -11.09
C MET A 278 -13.01 25.12 -11.69
N TYR A 279 -11.78 24.69 -11.41
CA TYR A 279 -10.58 25.15 -12.08
C TYR A 279 -10.06 24.06 -13.00
N GLU A 280 -9.82 24.39 -14.26
CA GLU A 280 -9.11 23.51 -15.20
C GLU A 280 -7.73 24.11 -15.47
N PHE A 281 -6.71 23.44 -14.96
CA PHE A 281 -5.32 23.74 -15.26
C PHE A 281 -4.96 22.97 -16.53
N LEU A 282 -4.61 23.69 -17.59
CA LEU A 282 -4.25 23.13 -18.88
C LEU A 282 -3.13 23.95 -19.52
N ASP A 283 -1.96 23.34 -19.72
CA ASP A 283 -0.81 23.90 -20.46
C ASP A 283 -0.40 25.31 -19.98
N GLY A 284 -0.33 25.50 -18.65
CA GLY A 284 0.04 26.77 -18.02
C GLY A 284 -1.06 27.83 -18.00
N THR A 285 -2.28 27.50 -18.43
CA THR A 285 -3.47 28.36 -18.35
C THR A 285 -4.50 27.76 -17.39
N ARG A 286 -5.06 28.58 -16.49
CA ARG A 286 -6.16 28.22 -15.60
C ARG A 286 -7.46 28.78 -16.13
N TYR A 287 -8.39 27.89 -16.48
CA TYR A 287 -9.77 28.20 -16.80
C TYR A 287 -10.63 28.08 -15.55
N THR A 288 -11.63 28.96 -15.43
CA THR A 288 -12.58 28.94 -14.31
C THR A 288 -13.99 28.72 -14.81
N TYR A 289 -14.71 27.85 -14.15
CA TYR A 289 -16.11 27.54 -14.44
C TYR A 289 -16.93 27.75 -13.17
N TYR A 290 -18.08 28.38 -13.31
CA TYR A 290 -19.09 28.39 -12.25
C TYR A 290 -20.23 27.49 -12.65
N CYS A 291 -20.74 26.73 -11.69
CA CYS A 291 -21.91 25.94 -11.95
C CYS A 291 -22.88 25.90 -10.77
N GLY A 292 -24.16 25.80 -11.11
CA GLY A 292 -25.25 25.77 -10.14
C GLY A 292 -25.44 24.40 -9.49
N PRO A 293 -26.35 24.30 -8.51
CA PRO A 293 -26.73 23.01 -7.94
C PRO A 293 -27.37 22.17 -9.05
N ASN A 294 -26.78 21.00 -9.35
CA ASN A 294 -27.07 20.08 -10.47
C ASN A 294 -26.27 20.29 -11.77
N CYS A 295 -25.06 20.85 -11.67
CA CYS A 295 -24.12 20.83 -12.79
C CYS A 295 -23.66 19.41 -13.15
N ASP A 296 -23.60 19.13 -14.45
CA ASP A 296 -22.77 18.06 -14.96
C ASP A 296 -21.37 18.62 -15.27
N TRP A 297 -20.47 18.55 -14.28
CA TRP A 297 -19.10 19.07 -14.39
C TRP A 297 -18.30 18.41 -15.52
N ASP A 298 -18.59 17.13 -15.80
CA ASP A 298 -17.92 16.37 -16.85
C ASP A 298 -18.31 16.85 -18.26
N SER A 299 -19.48 17.47 -18.41
CA SER A 299 -19.98 17.98 -19.69
C SER A 299 -19.41 19.34 -20.10
N LEU A 300 -18.72 20.06 -19.20
CA LEU A 300 -18.25 21.42 -19.48
C LEU A 300 -17.06 21.42 -20.44
N GLU A 301 -17.11 22.31 -21.43
CA GLU A 301 -16.05 22.57 -22.40
C GLU A 301 -15.41 23.94 -22.17
N ILE A 302 -14.21 24.18 -22.71
CA ILE A 302 -13.49 25.46 -22.55
C ILE A 302 -14.33 26.68 -22.97
N SER A 303 -15.26 26.51 -23.92
CA SER A 303 -16.20 27.57 -24.32
C SER A 303 -17.17 28.00 -23.22
N ASP A 304 -17.40 27.16 -22.22
CA ASP A 304 -18.26 27.44 -21.06
C ASP A 304 -17.49 28.13 -19.92
N ALA A 305 -16.17 28.25 -20.05
CA ALA A 305 -15.34 28.95 -19.09
C ALA A 305 -15.72 30.44 -19.04
N ILE A 306 -15.65 31.03 -17.84
CA ILE A 306 -15.89 32.47 -17.71
C ILE A 306 -14.80 33.26 -18.46
N PRO A 307 -15.13 34.41 -19.06
CA PRO A 307 -14.13 35.26 -19.69
C PRO A 307 -13.06 35.71 -18.68
N GLY A 308 -11.80 35.45 -19.00
CA GLY A 308 -10.65 35.73 -18.14
C GLY A 308 -9.91 34.44 -17.80
N THR A 309 -8.62 34.41 -18.09
CA THR A 309 -7.75 33.26 -17.81
C THR A 309 -6.56 33.74 -17.02
N ASP A 310 -6.10 32.91 -16.08
CA ASP A 310 -4.88 33.18 -15.33
C ASP A 310 -3.75 32.29 -15.84
N VAL A 311 -2.53 32.83 -15.84
CA VAL A 311 -1.34 32.00 -16.09
C VAL A 311 -0.96 31.33 -14.79
N TYR A 312 -0.61 30.05 -14.85
CA TYR A 312 -0.10 29.32 -13.71
C TYR A 312 1.23 28.60 -14.02
N THR A 313 2.05 28.42 -12.98
CA THR A 313 3.24 27.56 -13.01
C THR A 313 3.24 26.67 -11.77
N TYR A 314 3.76 25.46 -11.89
CA TYR A 314 3.94 24.55 -10.76
C TYR A 314 5.36 24.00 -10.75
N GLU A 315 6.14 24.38 -9.74
CA GLU A 315 7.55 23.99 -9.59
C GLU A 315 7.85 23.75 -8.11
N ASN A 316 8.53 22.64 -7.78
CA ASN A 316 8.98 22.30 -6.43
C ASN A 316 7.90 22.53 -5.35
N ASP A 317 6.74 21.88 -5.52
CA ASP A 317 5.59 21.96 -4.61
C ASP A 317 4.97 23.36 -4.45
N THR A 318 5.29 24.29 -5.34
CA THR A 318 4.77 25.65 -5.31
C THR A 318 3.92 25.92 -6.55
N LEU A 319 2.62 26.12 -6.35
CA LEU A 319 1.69 26.54 -7.38
C LEU A 319 1.62 28.07 -7.39
N THR A 320 1.99 28.69 -8.51
CA THR A 320 1.88 30.14 -8.73
C THR A 320 0.74 30.41 -9.67
N ILE A 321 -0.24 31.21 -9.26
CA ILE A 321 -1.38 31.61 -10.09
C ILE A 321 -1.38 33.13 -10.17
N ASP A 322 -1.32 33.69 -11.38
CA ASP A 322 -1.27 35.13 -11.63
C ASP A 322 -0.18 35.84 -10.78
N GLY A 323 0.99 35.21 -10.67
CA GLY A 323 2.13 35.73 -9.90
C GLY A 323 2.05 35.56 -8.38
N VAL A 324 0.98 34.97 -7.84
CA VAL A 324 0.84 34.65 -6.41
C VAL A 324 1.23 33.20 -6.16
N ALA A 325 2.37 32.99 -5.49
CA ALA A 325 2.91 31.67 -5.17
C ALA A 325 2.35 31.12 -3.84
N GLN A 326 1.94 29.86 -3.85
CA GLN A 326 1.49 29.12 -2.67
C GLN A 326 2.09 27.71 -2.66
N ALA A 327 2.61 27.30 -1.51
CA ALA A 327 3.05 25.92 -1.31
C ALA A 327 1.82 25.02 -1.21
N VAL A 328 1.88 23.87 -1.88
CA VAL A 328 0.79 22.90 -1.93
C VAL A 328 1.30 21.51 -1.61
N THR A 329 0.40 20.66 -1.13
CA THR A 329 0.68 19.23 -0.94
C THR A 329 -0.41 18.42 -1.60
N PHE A 330 -0.03 17.30 -2.23
CA PHE A 330 -0.99 16.35 -2.78
C PHE A 330 -1.36 15.32 -1.72
N GLU A 331 -2.66 15.08 -1.58
CA GLU A 331 -3.25 14.06 -0.72
C GLU A 331 -4.07 13.10 -1.56
N CYS A 332 -4.45 11.96 -0.97
CA CYS A 332 -5.36 10.99 -1.57
C CYS A 332 -4.94 10.56 -3.00
N ASP A 333 -3.71 10.07 -3.09
CA ASP A 333 -3.08 9.63 -4.34
C ASP A 333 -3.14 10.64 -5.50
N GLY A 334 -3.03 11.93 -5.17
CA GLY A 334 -3.10 13.03 -6.15
C GLY A 334 -4.52 13.44 -6.53
N GLY A 335 -5.53 12.90 -5.84
CA GLY A 335 -6.93 13.28 -5.96
C GLY A 335 -7.28 14.57 -5.23
N LYS A 336 -6.39 15.11 -4.40
CA LYS A 336 -6.62 16.35 -3.65
C LYS A 336 -5.36 17.21 -3.56
N ILE A 337 -5.50 18.52 -3.75
CA ILE A 337 -4.45 19.51 -3.50
C ILE A 337 -4.83 20.31 -2.24
N ASN A 338 -3.93 20.34 -1.26
CA ASN A 338 -4.09 21.04 0.00
C ASN A 338 -3.20 22.30 0.02
N PHE A 339 -3.82 23.47 0.24
CA PHE A 339 -3.17 24.79 0.31
C PHE A 339 -2.97 25.27 1.77
N GLY A 340 -3.20 24.38 2.75
CA GLY A 340 -3.14 24.63 4.19
C GLY A 340 -4.46 25.14 4.77
N ASN A 341 -5.13 26.08 4.10
CA ASN A 341 -6.38 26.71 4.56
C ASN A 341 -7.61 26.38 3.71
N TRP A 342 -7.42 25.81 2.52
CA TRP A 342 -8.48 25.32 1.63
C TRP A 342 -7.92 24.22 0.74
N ASN A 343 -8.81 23.52 0.01
CA ASN A 343 -8.44 22.39 -0.82
C ASN A 343 -9.05 22.49 -2.23
N LEU A 344 -8.47 21.74 -3.14
CA LEU A 344 -9.03 21.40 -4.44
C LEU A 344 -9.14 19.88 -4.56
N TRP A 345 -10.23 19.40 -5.13
CA TRP A 345 -10.48 17.97 -5.32
C TRP A 345 -10.56 17.65 -6.81
N LYS A 346 -9.85 16.61 -7.25
CA LYS A 346 -9.79 16.25 -8.67
C LYS A 346 -11.15 15.75 -9.14
N LEU A 347 -11.63 16.25 -10.27
CA LEU A 347 -12.89 15.80 -10.85
C LEU A 347 -12.82 14.28 -11.15
N GLY A 348 -13.83 13.53 -10.71
CA GLY A 348 -13.89 12.07 -10.86
C GLY A 348 -13.05 11.28 -9.85
N SER A 349 -12.49 11.94 -8.83
CA SER A 349 -11.80 11.28 -7.72
C SER A 349 -12.78 10.86 -6.62
N ASP A 350 -12.52 9.71 -5.99
CA ASP A 350 -13.28 9.20 -4.83
C ASP A 350 -12.84 9.84 -3.50
N CYS A 351 -12.01 10.89 -3.56
CA CYS A 351 -11.51 11.62 -2.40
C CYS A 351 -12.56 12.62 -1.92
N GLU A 352 -13.19 12.35 -0.76
CA GLU A 352 -14.10 13.29 -0.07
C GLU A 352 -13.38 14.03 1.06
#